data_AF-A0A962TBE8-F1
#
_entry.id   AF-A0A962TBE8-F1
#
_cell.length_a   1.000
_cell.length_b   1.000
_cell.length_c   1.000
_cell.angle_alpha   90.00
_cell.angle_beta   90.00
_cell.angle_gamma   90.00
#
_symmetry.space_group_name_H-M   'P 1'
#
loop_
_entity.id
_entity.type
_entity.pdbx_description
1 polymer ?
#
loop_
_entity_poly.entity_id
_entity_poly.type
_entity_poly.pdbx_seq_one_letter_code
_entity_poly.pdbx_strand_id
1 'polypeptide(L)' 'MIEKTARRIAETILDGFNRHYRIFLEITAEAKLRFETSDWKGQRQAASDRINLYTQRVTEATERLHREFGLS' A
#
# COMPACT_ATOMS: atom_id res chain seq x y z
N MET A 1 -15.23 17.48 -19.95
CA MET A 1 -15.71 16.34 -19.12
C MET A 1 -14.65 15.23 -19.00
N ILE A 2 -14.01 14.79 -20.09
CA ILE A 2 -12.98 13.73 -20.08
C ILE A 2 -11.76 14.06 -19.21
N GLU A 3 -11.25 15.30 -19.28
CA GLU A 3 -10.09 15.76 -18.49
C GLU A 3 -10.32 15.67 -16.98
N LYS A 4 -11.54 15.99 -16.51
CA LYS A 4 -11.91 15.89 -15.09
C LYS A 4 -11.94 14.44 -14.62
N THR A 5 -12.36 13.51 -15.48
CA THR A 5 -12.36 12.06 -15.18
C THR A 5 -10.94 11.51 -15.15
N ALA A 6 -10.11 11.86 -16.14
CA ALA A 6 -8.70 11.45 -16.16
C ALA A 6 -7.93 11.95 -14.92
N ARG A 7 -8.13 13.22 -14.52
CA ARG A 7 -7.54 13.77 -13.30
C ARG A 7 -7.95 12.98 -12.04
N ARG A 8 -9.24 12.68 -11.90
CA ARG A 8 -9.76 11.92 -10.74
C ARG A 8 -9.22 10.50 -10.69
N ILE A 9 -9.04 9.84 -11.83
CA ILE A 9 -8.39 8.53 -11.89
C ILE A 9 -6.95 8.62 -11.42
N ALA A 10 -6.18 9.60 -11.93
CA ALA A 10 -4.79 9.80 -11.52
C ALA A 10 -4.65 10.08 -10.02
N GLU A 11 -5.52 10.94 -9.46
CA GLU A 11 -5.59 11.21 -8.03
C GLU A 11 -5.89 9.94 -7.22
N THR A 12 -6.81 9.09 -7.71
CA THR A 12 -7.17 7.83 -7.04
C THR A 12 -6.01 6.83 -7.02
N ILE A 13 -5.25 6.74 -8.12
CA ILE A 13 -4.04 5.92 -8.20
C ILE A 13 -2.98 6.43 -7.20
N LEU A 14 -2.75 7.76 -7.19
CA LEU A 14 -1.78 8.39 -6.31
C LEU A 14 -2.14 8.19 -4.83
N ASP A 15 -3.43 8.28 -4.47
CA ASP A 15 -3.91 7.98 -3.13
C ASP A 15 -3.62 6.54 -2.71
N GLY A 16 -3.88 5.57 -3.62
CA GLY A 16 -3.57 4.16 -3.39
C GLY A 16 -2.08 3.93 -3.12
N PHE A 17 -1.21 4.56 -3.92
CA PHE A 17 0.23 4.52 -3.72
C PHE A 17 0.64 5.15 -2.39
N ASN A 18 0.15 6.35 -2.07
CA ASN A 18 0.47 7.05 -0.82
C ASN A 18 0.06 6.23 0.40
N ARG A 19 -1.07 5.53 0.35
CA ARG A 19 -1.50 4.61 1.41
C ARG A 19 -0.55 3.42 1.56
N HIS A 20 -0.17 2.77 0.46
CA HIS A 20 0.83 1.71 0.49
C HIS A 20 2.14 2.19 1.14
N TYR A 21 2.62 3.35 0.70
CA TYR A 21 3.88 3.90 1.14
C TYR A 21 3.89 4.22 2.64
N ARG A 22 2.81 4.81 3.19
CA ARG A 22 2.68 5.06 4.63
C ARG A 22 2.78 3.78 5.46
N ILE A 23 2.01 2.75 5.10
CA ILE A 23 2.02 1.47 5.82
C ILE A 23 3.39 0.79 5.72
N PHE A 24 4.03 0.86 4.54
CA PHE A 24 5.39 0.37 4.37
C PHE A 24 6.38 1.05 5.32
N LEU A 25 6.30 2.39 5.44
CA LEU A 25 7.13 3.16 6.36
C LEU A 25 6.86 2.83 7.84
N GLU A 26 5.61 2.61 8.21
CA GLU A 26 5.26 2.18 9.58
C GLU A 26 5.92 0.83 9.92
N ILE A 27 5.82 -0.16 9.02
CA ILE A 27 6.43 -1.48 9.24
C ILE A 27 7.96 -1.41 9.32
N THR A 28 8.59 -0.54 8.52
CA THR A 28 10.05 -0.40 8.48
C THR A 28 10.59 0.41 9.65
N ALA A 29 9.83 1.36 10.19
CA ALA A 29 10.22 2.15 11.36
C ALA A 29 10.49 1.27 12.59
N GLU A 30 9.73 0.18 12.75
CA GLU A 30 9.89 -0.77 13.85
C GLU A 30 11.10 -1.72 13.71
N ALA A 31 11.77 -1.76 12.54
CA ALA A 31 12.83 -2.74 12.29
C ALA A 31 13.99 -2.63 13.28
N LYS A 32 14.35 -1.40 13.67
CA LYS A 32 15.40 -1.15 14.67
C LYS A 32 15.01 -1.73 16.04
N LEU A 33 13.78 -1.47 16.48
CA LEU A 33 13.28 -1.98 17.76
C LEU A 33 13.32 -3.51 17.79
N ARG A 34 12.83 -4.19 16.74
CA ARG A 34 12.86 -5.65 16.66
C ARG A 34 14.28 -6.21 16.72
N PHE A 35 15.25 -5.52 16.12
CA PHE A 35 16.66 -5.90 16.21
C PHE A 35 17.19 -5.74 17.65
N GLU A 36 16.97 -4.59 18.27
CA GLU A 36 17.45 -4.29 19.63
C GLU A 36 16.83 -5.23 20.68
N THR A 37 15.58 -5.65 20.50
CA THR A 37 14.90 -6.62 21.38
C THR A 37 15.13 -8.08 20.99
N SER A 38 15.97 -8.36 19.99
CA SER A 38 16.22 -9.71 19.45
C SER A 38 14.95 -10.46 18.99
N ASP A 39 13.93 -9.73 18.51
CA ASP A 39 12.70 -10.30 17.97
C ASP A 39 12.88 -10.75 16.51
N TRP A 40 13.59 -11.87 16.35
CA TRP A 40 13.89 -12.44 15.03
C TRP A 40 12.65 -12.97 14.32
N LYS A 41 11.69 -13.51 15.08
CA LYS A 41 10.43 -14.04 14.53
C LYS A 41 9.57 -12.90 14.00
N GLY A 42 9.41 -11.82 14.76
CA GLY A 42 8.69 -10.64 14.32
C GLY A 42 9.36 -9.96 13.12
N GLN A 43 10.70 -9.90 13.08
CA GLN A 43 11.40 -9.36 11.91
C GLN A 43 11.17 -10.20 10.64
N ARG A 44 11.18 -11.53 10.74
CA ARG A 44 10.86 -12.41 9.60
C ARG A 44 9.40 -12.24 9.15
N GLN A 45 8.47 -12.16 10.09
CA GLN A 45 7.06 -11.96 9.79
C GLN A 45 6.84 -10.62 9.08
N ALA A 46 7.38 -9.52 9.62
CA ALA A 46 7.28 -8.21 9.01
C ALA A 46 7.87 -8.16 7.59
N ALA A 47 8.97 -8.87 7.33
CA ALA A 47 9.52 -8.99 5.99
C ALA A 47 8.56 -9.70 5.03
N SER A 48 7.94 -10.80 5.46
CA SER A 48 6.90 -11.51 4.70
C SER A 48 5.68 -10.63 4.43
N ASP A 49 5.21 -9.91 5.45
CA ASP A 49 4.04 -9.03 5.34
C ASP A 49 4.28 -7.90 4.34
N ARG A 50 5.48 -7.29 4.33
CA ARG A 50 5.84 -6.26 3.34
C ARG A 50 5.84 -6.76 1.89
N ILE A 51 6.21 -8.02 1.65
CA ILE A 51 6.14 -8.60 0.30
C ILE A 51 4.69 -8.69 -0.16
N ASN A 52 3.81 -9.19 0.70
CA ASN A 52 2.38 -9.32 0.40
C ASN A 52 1.66 -7.97 0.37
N LEU A 53 2.19 -6.97 1.07
CA LEU A 53 1.60 -5.64 1.21
C LEU A 53 1.38 -4.95 -0.13
N TYR A 54 2.33 -5.06 -1.06
CA TYR A 54 2.20 -4.41 -2.37
C TYR A 54 1.01 -4.98 -3.15
N THR A 55 0.93 -6.30 -3.26
CA THR A 55 -0.19 -6.99 -3.93
C THR A 55 -1.53 -6.59 -3.31
N GLN A 56 -1.64 -6.63 -1.98
CA GLN A 56 -2.87 -6.27 -1.29
C GLN A 56 -3.30 -4.83 -1.58
N ARG A 57 -2.36 -3.88 -1.56
CA ARG A 57 -2.66 -2.46 -1.80
C ARG A 57 -3.01 -2.17 -3.25
N VAL A 58 -2.36 -2.85 -4.20
CA VAL A 58 -2.73 -2.75 -5.63
C VAL A 58 -4.14 -3.26 -5.84
N THR A 59 -4.50 -4.43 -5.30
CA THR A 59 -5.86 -4.98 -5.40
C THR A 59 -6.91 -4.01 -4.83
N GLU A 60 -6.66 -3.43 -3.66
CA GLU A 60 -7.59 -2.44 -3.09
C GLU A 60 -7.75 -1.19 -3.96
N ALA A 61 -6.64 -0.71 -4.55
CA ALA A 61 -6.66 0.46 -5.43
C ALA A 61 -7.38 0.17 -6.75
N THR A 62 -7.16 -1.01 -7.35
CA THR A 62 -7.83 -1.40 -8.60
C THR A 62 -9.33 -1.63 -8.38
N GLU A 63 -9.71 -2.30 -7.28
CA GLU A 63 -11.12 -2.44 -6.92
C GLU A 63 -11.80 -1.08 -6.69
N ARG A 64 -11.12 -0.13 -6.04
CA ARG A 64 -11.62 1.24 -5.88
C ARG A 64 -11.84 1.92 -7.23
N LEU A 65 -10.87 1.79 -8.15
CA LEU A 65 -10.97 2.34 -9.50
C LEU A 65 -12.14 1.74 -10.28
N HIS A 66 -12.33 0.42 -10.22
CA HIS A 66 -13.46 -0.26 -10.86
C HIS A 66 -14.80 0.24 -10.32
N ARG A 67 -14.93 0.35 -8.98
CA ARG A 67 -16.16 0.83 -8.33
C ARG A 67 -16.47 2.30 -8.62
N GLU A 68 -15.47 3.18 -8.59
CA GLU A 68 -15.68 4.63 -8.72
C GLU A 68 -15.82 5.12 -10.17
N PHE A 69 -15.25 4.39 -11.13
CA PHE A 69 -15.18 4.84 -12.53
C PHE A 69 -15.78 3.84 -13.54
N GLY A 70 -16.28 2.69 -13.12
CA GLY A 70 -16.91 1.70 -14.01
C GLY A 70 -15.91 1.06 -14.98
N LEU A 71 -14.65 0.93 -14.57
CA LEU A 71 -13.60 0.26 -15.33
C LEU A 71 -13.81 -1.26 -15.21
N SER A 72 -13.91 -1.96 -16.33
CA SER A 72 -14.12 -3.41 -16.43
C SER A 72 -12.83 -4.17 -16.69
#